data_AF-A0A8T9SF64-F1
#
_entry.id   AF-A0A8T9SF64-F1
#
_cell.length_a   1.000
_cell.length_b   1.000
_cell.length_c   1.000
_cell.angle_alpha   90.00
_cell.angle_beta   90.00
_cell.angle_gamma   90.00
#
_symmetry.space_group_name_H-M   'P 1'
#
loop_
_entity.id
_entity.type
_entity.pdbx_description
1 polymer ?
#
loop_
_entity_poly.entity_id
_entity_poly.type
_entity_poly.pdbx_seq_one_letter_code
_entity_poly.pdbx_strand_id
1 'polypeptide(L)'
;MPSENSLQRFLDAQATNYHDALAEIKSGRKRSHWMWYVFPQIQGLGLSETARFYALQDRAEAAAYLQHPVLGSRLVEISQALLELKSNDAHGVLGSPDDMKLKSSMTLFAALRASPVFQRVLDKFYAGEPDSKTLRIIG
;
A
#
# COMPACT_ATOMS: atom_id res chain seq x y z
N MET A 1 -19.34 -10.04 7.48
CA MET A 1 -18.22 -9.49 8.28
C MET A 1 -16.97 -10.17 7.79
N PRO A 2 -15.97 -9.47 7.22
CA PRO A 2 -14.65 -10.09 7.05
C PRO A 2 -14.19 -10.48 8.47
N SER A 3 -13.93 -11.76 8.68
CA SER A 3 -13.51 -12.25 10.00
C SER A 3 -12.18 -11.60 10.37
N GLU A 4 -11.96 -11.29 11.66
CA GLU A 4 -10.67 -10.78 12.17
C GLU A 4 -9.47 -11.61 11.70
N ASN A 5 -9.73 -12.89 11.37
CA ASN A 5 -8.77 -13.84 10.83
C ASN A 5 -8.23 -13.48 9.44
N SER A 6 -8.91 -12.61 8.67
CA SER A 6 -8.41 -12.22 7.34
C SER A 6 -7.18 -11.34 7.49
N LEU A 7 -7.21 -10.32 8.36
CA LEU A 7 -6.10 -9.36 8.45
C LEU A 7 -4.83 -9.92 9.11
N GLN A 8 -4.92 -11.05 9.82
CA GLN A 8 -3.79 -11.67 10.51
C GLN A 8 -2.60 -11.92 9.58
N ARG A 9 -2.85 -12.29 8.31
CA ARG A 9 -1.80 -12.50 7.31
C ARG A 9 -0.87 -11.28 7.15
N PHE A 10 -1.43 -10.07 7.23
CA PHE A 10 -0.63 -8.84 7.14
C PHE A 10 0.14 -8.55 8.43
N LEU A 11 -0.47 -8.81 9.58
CA LEU A 11 0.18 -8.63 10.88
C LEU A 11 1.40 -9.54 11.01
N ASP A 12 1.24 -10.82 10.68
CA ASP A 12 2.31 -11.81 10.75
C ASP A 12 3.48 -11.43 9.85
N ALA A 13 3.21 -11.04 8.60
CA ALA A 13 4.24 -10.60 7.66
C ALA A 13 4.93 -9.30 8.10
N GLN A 14 4.18 -8.34 8.63
CA GLN A 14 4.75 -7.06 9.07
C GLN A 14 5.48 -7.15 10.41
N ALA A 15 5.21 -8.15 11.24
CA ALA A 15 5.85 -8.31 12.55
C ALA A 15 7.38 -8.41 12.43
N THR A 16 7.89 -9.01 11.36
CA THR A 16 9.32 -9.19 11.11
C THR A 16 9.88 -8.18 10.12
N ASN A 17 9.09 -7.67 9.18
CA ASN A 17 9.61 -6.91 8.03
C ASN A 17 9.25 -5.41 8.00
N TYR A 18 8.33 -4.94 8.84
CA TYR A 18 7.88 -3.54 8.76
C TYR A 18 8.99 -2.53 9.06
N HIS A 19 9.83 -2.80 10.06
CA HIS A 19 10.92 -1.90 10.43
C HIS A 19 11.95 -1.74 9.29
N ASP A 20 12.27 -2.84 8.60
CA ASP A 20 13.15 -2.81 7.44
C ASP A 20 12.51 -2.05 6.27
N ALA A 21 11.23 -2.29 5.98
CA ALA A 21 10.49 -1.57 4.95
C ALA A 21 10.50 -0.05 5.19
N LEU A 22 10.25 0.37 6.44
CA LEU A 22 10.26 1.78 6.81
C LEU A 22 11.66 2.39 6.69
N ALA A 23 12.71 1.68 7.14
CA ALA A 23 14.09 2.13 7.01
C ALA A 23 14.52 2.28 5.55
N GLU A 24 14.15 1.31 4.70
CA GLU A 24 14.40 1.35 3.26
C GLU A 24 13.72 2.55 2.59
N ILE A 25 12.43 2.79 2.90
CA ILE A 25 11.70 3.94 2.39
C ILE A 25 12.34 5.24 2.86
N LYS A 26 12.69 5.39 4.15
CA LYS A 26 13.39 6.58 4.66
C LYS A 26 14.76 6.79 4.00
N SER A 27 15.42 5.72 3.57
CA SER A 27 16.67 5.80 2.80
C SER A 27 16.46 6.14 1.32
N GLY A 28 15.21 6.23 0.86
CA GLY A 28 14.84 6.57 -0.51
C GLY A 28 14.98 5.44 -1.52
N ARG A 29 15.21 4.20 -1.06
CA ARG A 29 15.33 3.05 -1.97
C ARG A 29 14.91 1.75 -1.31
N LYS A 30 13.89 1.12 -1.88
CA LYS A 30 13.45 -0.24 -1.57
C LYS A 30 14.50 -1.27 -1.99
N ARG A 31 14.69 -2.31 -1.17
CA ARG A 31 15.70 -3.36 -1.36
C ARG A 31 15.17 -4.77 -1.08
N SER A 32 14.17 -4.92 -0.22
CA SER A 32 13.66 -6.23 0.20
C SER A 32 12.19 -6.49 -0.18
N HIS A 33 11.68 -7.67 0.17
CA HIS A 33 10.42 -8.22 -0.34
C HIS A 33 9.24 -7.99 0.62
N TRP A 34 8.68 -6.78 0.61
CA TRP A 34 7.57 -6.41 1.50
C TRP A 34 6.38 -5.70 0.84
N MET A 35 6.45 -5.45 -0.48
CA MET A 35 5.49 -4.59 -1.17
C MET A 35 4.03 -5.03 -0.98
N TRP A 36 3.77 -6.33 -1.10
CA TRP A 36 2.41 -6.87 -1.12
C TRP A 36 1.64 -6.68 0.19
N TYR A 37 2.32 -6.72 1.34
CA TYR A 37 1.67 -6.70 2.65
C TYR A 37 1.90 -5.38 3.42
N VAL A 38 2.77 -4.50 2.92
CA VAL A 38 2.94 -3.14 3.44
C VAL A 38 2.08 -2.15 2.66
N PHE A 39 2.07 -2.26 1.32
CA PHE A 39 1.19 -1.49 0.42
C PHE A 39 0.26 -2.44 -0.33
N PRO A 40 -0.73 -3.05 0.36
CA PRO A 40 -1.63 -3.98 -0.27
C PRO A 40 -2.50 -3.29 -1.32
N GLN A 41 -2.90 -4.06 -2.32
CA GLN A 41 -3.76 -3.64 -3.41
C GLN A 41 -5.00 -4.55 -3.46
N ILE A 42 -6.05 -4.09 -4.13
CA ILE A 42 -7.29 -4.87 -4.29
C ILE A 42 -7.04 -6.13 -5.14
N GLN A 43 -7.78 -7.20 -4.86
CA GLN A 43 -7.71 -8.44 -5.64
C GLN A 43 -8.02 -8.22 -7.12
N GLY A 44 -7.46 -9.07 -7.98
CA GLY A 44 -7.61 -8.97 -9.44
C GLY A 44 -6.51 -8.14 -10.14
N LEU A 45 -5.64 -7.46 -9.39
CA LEU A 45 -4.51 -6.70 -9.96
C LEU A 45 -3.23 -7.54 -10.11
N GLY A 46 -2.97 -8.44 -9.15
CA GLY A 46 -1.76 -9.26 -9.12
C GLY A 46 -2.01 -10.69 -9.59
N LEU A 47 -1.06 -11.25 -10.34
CA LEU A 47 -1.17 -12.61 -10.88
C LEU A 47 -0.38 -13.67 -10.10
N SER A 48 0.71 -13.28 -9.44
CA SER A 48 1.51 -14.19 -8.60
C SER A 48 0.71 -14.66 -7.38
N GLU A 49 1.00 -15.87 -6.89
CA GLU A 49 0.39 -16.43 -5.68
C GLU A 49 0.52 -15.49 -4.48
N THR A 50 1.72 -14.96 -4.21
CA THR A 50 1.96 -13.99 -3.12
C THR A 50 1.09 -12.73 -3.25
N ALA A 51 0.92 -12.23 -4.47
CA ALA A 51 0.07 -11.07 -4.72
C ALA A 51 -1.42 -11.37 -4.52
N ARG A 52 -1.86 -12.59 -4.79
CA ARG A 52 -3.24 -13.02 -4.51
C ARG A 52 -3.47 -13.24 -3.02
N PHE A 53 -2.50 -13.84 -2.33
CA PHE A 53 -2.56 -14.10 -0.89
C PHE A 53 -2.69 -12.78 -0.09
N TYR A 54 -1.88 -11.77 -0.41
CA TYR A 54 -1.92 -10.47 0.25
C TYR A 54 -2.86 -9.44 -0.40
N ALA A 55 -3.64 -9.83 -1.42
CA ALA A 55 -4.63 -8.92 -1.97
C ALA A 55 -5.76 -8.67 -0.96
N LEU A 56 -6.25 -7.45 -0.92
CA LEU A 56 -7.49 -7.10 -0.22
C LEU A 56 -8.68 -7.61 -1.04
N GLN A 57 -9.59 -8.34 -0.42
CA GLN A 57 -10.70 -9.02 -1.11
C GLN A 57 -11.73 -8.01 -1.65
N ASP A 58 -12.04 -6.99 -0.87
CA ASP A 58 -13.07 -6.02 -1.20
C ASP A 58 -12.83 -4.69 -0.48
N ARG A 59 -13.73 -3.72 -0.71
CA ARG A 59 -13.72 -2.42 -0.02
C ARG A 59 -13.88 -2.55 1.49
N ALA A 60 -14.60 -3.56 1.98
CA ALA A 60 -14.84 -3.73 3.41
C ALA A 60 -13.56 -4.21 4.12
N GLU A 61 -12.81 -5.15 3.53
CA GLU A 61 -11.51 -5.57 4.05
C GLU A 61 -10.48 -4.44 3.96
N ALA A 62 -10.48 -3.65 2.88
CA ALA A 62 -9.61 -2.48 2.77
C ALA A 62 -9.92 -1.43 3.86
N ALA A 63 -11.20 -1.19 4.15
CA ALA A 63 -11.61 -0.32 5.25
C ALA A 63 -11.20 -0.90 6.62
N ALA A 64 -11.35 -2.21 6.82
CA ALA A 64 -10.94 -2.89 8.05
C ALA A 64 -9.41 -2.82 8.25
N TYR A 65 -8.62 -3.04 7.19
CA TYR A 65 -7.16 -2.89 7.22
C TYR A 65 -6.76 -1.50 7.69
N LEU A 66 -7.45 -0.47 7.19
CA LEU A 66 -7.15 0.92 7.51
C LEU A 66 -7.62 1.34 8.92
N GLN A 67 -8.71 0.76 9.40
CA GLN A 67 -9.22 0.99 10.76
C GLN A 67 -8.44 0.20 11.83
N HIS A 68 -7.73 -0.85 11.43
CA HIS A 68 -6.95 -1.66 12.36
C HIS A 68 -5.81 -0.82 13.00
N PRO A 69 -5.66 -0.81 14.34
CA PRO A 69 -4.77 0.11 15.04
C PRO A 69 -3.29 -0.02 14.63
N VAL A 70 -2.83 -1.24 14.34
CA VAL A 70 -1.46 -1.48 13.86
C VAL A 70 -1.32 -1.22 12.36
N LEU A 71 -2.06 -1.94 11.51
CA LEU A 71 -1.92 -1.88 10.04
C LEU A 71 -2.22 -0.49 9.46
N GLY A 72 -3.29 0.17 9.91
CA GLY A 72 -3.64 1.51 9.48
C GLY A 72 -2.59 2.54 9.88
N SER A 73 -2.13 2.50 11.13
CA SER A 73 -1.07 3.38 11.63
C SER A 73 0.23 3.20 10.84
N ARG A 74 0.63 1.95 10.59
CA ARG A 74 1.84 1.62 9.84
C ARG A 74 1.78 2.07 8.38
N LEU A 75 0.62 1.91 7.73
CA LEU A 75 0.41 2.37 6.37
C LEU A 75 0.50 3.90 6.27
N VAL A 76 -0.11 4.62 7.22
CA VAL A 76 0.00 6.09 7.27
C VAL A 76 1.44 6.54 7.51
N GLU A 77 2.14 5.93 8.47
CA GLU A 77 3.54 6.25 8.80
C GLU A 77 4.46 6.09 7.58
N ILE A 78 4.39 4.95 6.88
CA ILE A 78 5.27 4.72 5.74
C ILE A 78 4.90 5.57 4.52
N SER A 79 3.61 5.90 4.34
CA SER A 79 3.17 6.88 3.35
C SER A 79 3.70 8.28 3.68
N GLN A 80 3.77 8.68 4.95
CA GLN A 80 4.40 9.94 5.36
C GLN A 80 5.90 9.94 5.06
N ALA A 81 6.60 8.83 5.33
CA ALA A 81 8.02 8.70 5.00
C ALA A 81 8.29 8.85 3.48
N LEU A 82 7.42 8.31 2.61
CA LEU A 82 7.48 8.57 1.17
C LEU A 82 7.35 10.05 0.82
N LEU A 83 6.48 10.79 1.52
CA LEU A 83 6.29 12.23 1.31
C LEU A 83 7.50 13.06 1.74
N GLU A 84 8.30 12.59 2.70
CA GLU A 84 9.52 13.25 3.18
C GLU A 84 10.71 13.12 2.22
N LEU A 85 10.67 12.17 1.28
CA LEU A 85 11.72 12.00 0.29
C LEU A 85 11.89 13.25 -0.59
N LYS A 86 13.12 13.56 -1.00
CA LYS A 86 13.36 14.62 -2.00
C LYS A 86 12.96 14.20 -3.42
N SER A 87 12.91 12.89 -3.67
CA SER A 87 12.53 12.32 -4.96
C SER A 87 11.01 12.31 -5.14
N ASN A 88 10.58 12.56 -6.37
CA ASN A 88 9.21 12.35 -6.85
C ASN A 88 9.13 11.17 -7.85
N ASP A 89 10.23 10.44 -8.04
CA ASP A 89 10.30 9.29 -8.94
C ASP A 89 10.03 8.00 -8.16
N ALA A 90 8.80 7.48 -8.28
CA ALA A 90 8.42 6.24 -7.65
C ALA A 90 9.19 5.04 -8.21
N HIS A 91 9.52 5.07 -9.50
CA HIS A 91 10.30 4.01 -10.13
C HIS A 91 11.72 3.97 -9.56
N GLY A 92 12.35 5.13 -9.36
CA GLY A 92 13.66 5.22 -8.70
C GLY A 92 13.65 4.75 -7.24
N VAL A 93 12.56 4.98 -6.51
CA VAL A 93 12.44 4.58 -5.08
C VAL A 93 12.09 3.11 -4.93
N LEU A 94 11.11 2.61 -5.69
CA LEU A 94 10.52 1.28 -5.49
C LEU A 94 10.97 0.25 -6.54
N GLY A 95 11.35 0.69 -7.73
CA GLY A 95 11.58 -0.15 -8.89
C GLY A 95 10.29 -0.69 -9.49
N SER A 96 10.39 -1.26 -10.70
CA SER A 96 9.29 -2.01 -11.31
C SER A 96 9.26 -3.46 -10.79
N PRO A 97 8.07 -4.04 -10.54
CA PRO A 97 6.73 -3.48 -10.76
C PRO A 97 6.13 -2.81 -9.50
N ASP A 98 6.94 -2.49 -8.50
CA ASP A 98 6.48 -2.02 -7.19
C ASP A 98 6.03 -0.55 -7.22
N ASP A 99 6.55 0.26 -8.14
CA ASP A 99 6.01 1.57 -8.48
C ASP A 99 4.50 1.51 -8.78
N MET A 100 4.07 0.66 -9.70
CA MET A 100 2.65 0.54 -10.04
C MET A 100 1.80 0.00 -8.88
N LYS A 101 2.37 -0.90 -8.06
CA LYS A 101 1.69 -1.40 -6.85
C LYS A 101 1.44 -0.28 -5.83
N LEU A 102 2.38 0.65 -5.67
CA LEU A 102 2.17 1.82 -4.82
C LEU A 102 1.01 2.66 -5.37
N LYS A 103 0.99 2.92 -6.69
CA LYS A 103 -0.12 3.67 -7.33
C LYS A 103 -1.47 3.00 -7.05
N SER A 104 -1.57 1.69 -7.24
CA SER A 104 -2.80 0.92 -6.96
C SER A 104 -3.20 0.97 -5.47
N SER A 105 -2.24 0.78 -4.56
CA SER A 105 -2.49 0.83 -3.11
C SER A 105 -2.99 2.22 -2.68
N MET A 106 -2.28 3.29 -3.06
CA MET A 106 -2.67 4.66 -2.70
C MET A 106 -4.02 5.05 -3.31
N THR A 107 -4.32 4.59 -4.52
CA THR A 107 -5.63 4.79 -5.15
C THR A 107 -6.76 4.13 -4.35
N LEU A 108 -6.56 2.88 -3.92
CA LEU A 108 -7.54 2.16 -3.11
C LEU A 108 -7.84 2.90 -1.80
N PHE A 109 -6.79 3.29 -1.06
CA PHE A 109 -6.97 3.92 0.24
C PHE A 109 -7.39 5.39 0.15
N ALA A 110 -7.01 6.12 -0.90
CA ALA A 110 -7.52 7.46 -1.18
C ALA A 110 -9.03 7.43 -1.48
N ALA A 111 -9.52 6.42 -2.20
CA ALA A 111 -10.94 6.25 -2.50
C ALA A 111 -11.80 5.97 -1.25
N LEU A 112 -11.21 5.43 -0.18
CA LEU A 112 -11.87 5.25 1.12
C LEU A 112 -11.96 6.54 1.95
N ARG A 113 -11.31 7.64 1.50
CA ARG A 113 -11.38 8.99 2.09
C ARG A 113 -11.03 9.09 3.58
N ALA A 114 -10.27 8.14 4.13
CA ALA A 114 -9.97 8.12 5.56
C ALA A 114 -8.77 8.98 5.96
N SER A 115 -7.81 9.20 5.06
CA SER A 115 -6.64 10.05 5.31
C SER A 115 -6.17 10.75 4.03
N PRO A 116 -5.82 12.05 4.09
CA PRO A 116 -5.31 12.78 2.93
C PRO A 116 -3.90 12.33 2.51
N VAL A 117 -3.18 11.58 3.34
CA VAL A 117 -1.80 11.15 3.04
C VAL A 117 -1.72 10.35 1.73
N PHE A 118 -2.72 9.51 1.45
CA PHE A 118 -2.71 8.65 0.27
C PHE A 118 -2.85 9.46 -1.02
N GLN A 119 -3.74 10.46 -1.03
CA GLN A 119 -3.86 11.37 -2.15
C GLN A 119 -2.58 12.18 -2.34
N ARG A 120 -1.96 12.66 -1.26
CA ARG A 120 -0.69 13.40 -1.35
C ARG A 120 0.44 12.56 -1.95
N VAL A 121 0.47 11.26 -1.68
CA VAL A 121 1.44 10.35 -2.32
C VAL A 121 1.14 10.22 -3.82
N LEU A 122 -0.13 10.13 -4.22
CA LEU A 122 -0.53 10.18 -5.63
C LEU A 122 -0.11 11.49 -6.30
N ASP A 123 -0.36 12.62 -5.65
CA ASP A 123 0.01 13.95 -6.15
C ASP A 123 1.52 14.06 -6.38
N LYS A 124 2.31 13.58 -5.41
CA LYS A 124 3.77 13.67 -5.46
C LYS A 124 4.40 12.76 -6.51
N PHE A 125 4.01 11.49 -6.56
CA PHE A 125 4.70 10.48 -7.36
C PHE A 125 4.02 10.16 -8.70
N TYR A 126 2.75 10.55 -8.85
CA TYR A 126 1.93 10.18 -10.00
C TYR A 126 1.09 11.34 -10.53
N ALA A 127 1.45 12.60 -10.22
CA ALA A 127 0.73 13.81 -10.64
C ALA A 127 -0.77 13.81 -10.27
N GLY A 128 -1.13 13.11 -9.19
CA GLY A 128 -2.50 12.99 -8.71
C GLY A 128 -3.34 11.96 -9.46
N GLU A 129 -2.77 11.31 -10.47
CA GLU A 129 -3.48 10.33 -11.27
C GLU A 129 -3.71 9.03 -10.49
N PRO A 130 -4.96 8.54 -10.39
CA PRO A 130 -5.24 7.24 -9.80
C PRO A 130 -4.88 6.08 -10.74
N ASP A 131 -4.79 4.87 -10.19
CA ASP A 131 -4.79 3.64 -10.97
C ASP A 131 -6.21 3.29 -11.43
N SER A 132 -6.48 3.45 -12.73
CA SER A 132 -7.80 3.21 -13.32
C SER A 132 -8.32 1.78 -13.11
N LYS A 133 -7.42 0.77 -13.01
CA LYS A 133 -7.82 -0.61 -12.75
C LYS A 133 -8.35 -0.77 -11.34
N THR A 134 -7.64 -0.22 -10.34
CA THR A 134 -8.12 -0.17 -8.95
C THR A 134 -9.50 0.47 -8.88
N LEU A 135 -9.70 1.65 -9.51
CA LEU A 135 -11.00 2.32 -9.50
C LEU A 135 -12.13 1.49 -10.14
N ARG A 136 -11.85 0.78 -11.23
CA ARG A 136 -12.82 -0.09 -11.89
C ARG A 136 -13.23 -1.29 -11.03
N ILE A 137 -12.30 -1.83 -10.23
CA ILE A 137 -12.58 -2.99 -9.37
C ILE A 137 -13.45 -2.58 -8.19
N ILE A 138 -13.30 -1.35 -7.68
CA ILE A 138 -14.01 -0.88 -6.49
C ILE A 138 -15.27 -0.06 -6.78
N GLY A 139 -15.45 0.42 -8.01
CA GLY A 139 -16.62 1.19 -8.46
C GLY A 139 -17.78 0.29 -8.83
#